data_AF-A0A178B5V1-F1
#
_entry.id   AF-A0A178B5V1-F1
#
_cell.length_a   1.000
_cell.length_b   1.000
_cell.length_c   1.000
_cell.angle_alpha   90.00
_cell.angle_beta   90.00
_cell.angle_gamma   90.00
#
_symmetry.space_group_name_H-M   'P 1'
#
loop_
_entity.id
_entity.type
_entity.pdbx_description
1 polymer ?
#
loop_
_entity_poly.entity_id
_entity_poly.type
_entity_poly.pdbx_seq_one_letter_code
_entity_poly.pdbx_strand_id
1 'polypeptide(L)'
;MYTKNIILSGLLAGVALSAPTSTGNTNPEKRDIPQCYAHIYIDASNGGALPQHATWKYRVDVTGASGLLGHWDGTNPANTFVTVPSSGGMDLWIKGYPSRDSSSATQKKALTLEYNSKKWNSDKCDYLRKDPGPSNGWRFQFDWWCQYDCKDTGGPSI
;
A
#
# COMPACT_ATOMS: atom_id res chain seq x y z
N MET A 1 -0.01 -15.62 78.94
CA MET A 1 0.80 -15.90 77.74
C MET A 1 -0.01 -16.81 76.82
N TYR A 2 -0.23 -16.37 75.57
CA TYR A 2 -0.54 -17.08 74.31
C TYR A 2 -1.36 -18.39 74.34
N THR A 3 -2.38 -18.60 73.48
CA THR A 3 -2.27 -18.78 72.00
C THR A 3 -3.70 -18.73 71.41
N LYS A 4 -4.07 -17.80 70.52
CA LYS A 4 -3.87 -17.72 69.04
C LYS A 4 -4.68 -18.74 68.21
N ASN A 5 -5.82 -18.25 67.72
CA ASN A 5 -6.42 -18.31 66.37
C ASN A 5 -6.19 -19.55 65.48
N ILE A 6 -7.32 -20.14 65.09
CA ILE A 6 -7.52 -21.12 64.01
C ILE A 6 -7.09 -20.51 62.67
N ILE A 7 -6.22 -21.19 61.91
CA ILE A 7 -5.87 -20.84 60.53
C ILE A 7 -6.56 -21.81 59.57
N LEU A 8 -7.38 -21.24 58.69
CA LEU A 8 -8.11 -21.93 57.62
C LEU A 8 -7.16 -22.19 56.45
N SER A 9 -7.01 -23.45 56.03
CA SER A 9 -6.19 -23.86 54.89
C SER A 9 -6.92 -23.59 53.57
N GLY A 10 -6.43 -22.63 52.78
CA GLY A 10 -6.86 -22.42 51.40
C GLY A 10 -5.96 -23.19 50.43
N LEU A 11 -6.51 -24.17 49.72
CA LEU A 11 -5.87 -24.80 48.56
C LEU A 11 -5.81 -23.78 47.40
N LEU A 12 -4.60 -23.37 47.01
CA LEU A 12 -4.36 -22.71 45.73
C LEU A 12 -4.09 -23.80 44.67
N ALA A 13 -5.07 -24.04 43.80
CA ALA A 13 -4.88 -24.84 42.60
C ALA A 13 -4.08 -24.02 41.59
N GLY A 14 -2.78 -24.30 41.48
CA GLY A 14 -1.94 -23.78 40.40
C GLY A 14 -2.28 -24.50 39.10
N VAL A 15 -2.89 -23.81 38.16
CA VAL A 15 -2.92 -24.26 36.75
C VAL A 15 -1.53 -24.01 36.16
N ALA A 16 -0.77 -25.08 35.97
CA ALA A 16 0.43 -25.05 35.15
C ALA A 16 0.02 -24.88 33.68
N LEU A 17 0.15 -23.67 33.14
CA LEU A 17 0.16 -23.44 31.70
C LEU A 17 1.39 -24.16 31.14
N SER A 18 1.18 -25.33 30.56
CA SER A 18 2.19 -26.00 29.76
C SER A 18 2.44 -25.11 28.54
N ALA A 19 3.63 -24.52 28.47
CA ALA A 19 4.09 -23.85 27.26
C ALA A 19 4.03 -24.85 26.10
N PRO A 20 3.56 -24.46 24.90
CA PRO A 20 3.62 -25.34 23.76
C PRO A 20 5.10 -25.64 23.48
N THR A 21 5.49 -26.90 23.62
CA THR A 21 6.74 -27.42 23.06
C THR A 21 6.61 -27.40 21.55
N SER A 22 7.04 -26.30 20.94
CA SER A 22 7.37 -26.29 19.52
C SER A 22 8.71 -26.98 19.35
N THR A 23 8.64 -28.27 18.99
CA THR A 23 9.76 -29.02 18.44
C THR A 23 10.21 -28.32 17.17
N GLY A 24 11.49 -27.94 17.15
CA GLY A 24 12.04 -27.02 16.17
C GLY A 24 11.88 -27.44 14.71
N ASN A 25 11.74 -26.40 13.87
CA ASN A 25 12.41 -26.35 12.59
C ASN A 25 12.85 -24.90 12.38
N THR A 26 14.13 -24.60 12.53
CA THR A 26 14.72 -23.28 12.27
C THR A 26 14.90 -23.06 10.77
N ASN A 27 13.84 -23.28 10.01
CA ASN A 27 13.70 -22.67 8.70
C ASN A 27 12.82 -21.45 8.93
N PRO A 28 13.21 -20.22 8.54
CA PRO A 28 12.26 -19.13 8.54
C PRO A 28 11.15 -19.54 7.57
N GLU A 29 10.04 -20.01 8.12
CA GLU A 29 8.80 -20.23 7.39
C GLU A 29 8.58 -18.95 6.59
N LYS A 30 8.64 -19.08 5.26
CA LYS A 30 8.36 -17.98 4.33
C LYS A 30 6.93 -17.57 4.64
N ARG A 31 6.76 -16.60 5.55
CA ARG A 31 5.44 -16.04 5.86
C ARG A 31 4.85 -15.65 4.52
N ASP A 32 3.72 -16.25 4.19
CA ASP A 32 2.96 -15.91 3.01
C ASP A 32 2.32 -14.54 3.29
N ILE A 33 3.11 -13.48 3.09
CA ILE A 33 2.65 -12.12 3.32
C ILE A 33 1.70 -11.79 2.16
N PRO A 34 0.42 -11.48 2.44
CA PRO A 34 -0.52 -11.14 1.38
C PRO A 34 0.03 -10.03 0.49
N GLN A 35 -0.18 -10.19 -0.81
CA GLN A 35 0.31 -9.27 -1.83
C GLN A 35 -0.85 -8.39 -2.30
N CYS A 36 -0.63 -7.09 -2.30
CA CYS A 36 -1.53 -6.12 -2.92
C CYS A 36 -0.89 -5.55 -4.18
N TYR A 37 -1.74 -5.07 -5.06
CA TYR A 37 -1.39 -4.38 -6.29
C TYR A 37 -1.99 -2.99 -6.30
N ALA A 38 -1.14 -1.98 -6.40
CA ALA A 38 -1.55 -0.61 -6.68
C ALA A 38 -1.39 -0.34 -8.19
N HIS A 39 -2.50 -0.03 -8.85
CA HIS A 39 -2.52 0.50 -10.20
C HIS A 39 -2.65 2.01 -10.13
N ILE A 40 -1.62 2.72 -10.59
CA ILE A 40 -1.55 4.18 -10.59
C ILE A 40 -1.56 4.64 -12.04
N TYR A 41 -2.66 5.27 -12.43
CA TYR A 41 -2.87 5.81 -13.77
C TYR A 41 -2.87 7.34 -13.72
N ILE A 42 -2.06 7.96 -14.56
CA ILE A 42 -1.96 9.41 -14.69
C ILE A 42 -2.18 9.78 -16.17
N ASP A 43 -3.25 10.54 -16.43
CA ASP A 43 -3.54 11.14 -17.73
C ASP A 43 -3.27 12.65 -17.67
N ALA A 44 -2.25 13.09 -18.40
CA ALA A 44 -1.88 14.48 -18.49
C ALA A 44 -2.34 15.04 -19.83
N SER A 45 -3.24 16.02 -19.79
CA SER A 45 -3.63 16.75 -20.98
C SER A 45 -2.43 17.53 -21.52
N ASN A 46 -2.15 17.33 -22.79
CA ASN A 46 -1.29 18.19 -23.56
C ASN A 46 -2.15 18.71 -24.72
N GLY A 47 -2.83 19.84 -24.49
CA GLY A 47 -3.26 20.62 -25.66
C GLY A 47 -2.00 20.92 -26.46
N GLY A 48 -2.02 20.80 -27.78
CA GLY A 48 -0.84 21.02 -28.65
C GLY A 48 -0.13 22.38 -28.52
N ALA A 49 -0.48 23.21 -27.53
CA ALA A 49 0.21 24.44 -27.16
C ALA A 49 0.31 24.61 -25.63
N LEU A 50 1.57 24.64 -25.16
CA LEU A 50 2.16 25.23 -23.94
C LEU A 50 2.07 24.53 -22.56
N PRO A 51 3.14 24.66 -21.73
CA PRO A 51 3.53 23.68 -20.70
C PRO A 51 3.06 24.02 -19.26
N GLN A 52 2.36 25.14 -19.05
CA GLN A 52 2.10 25.67 -17.70
C GLN A 52 0.70 25.35 -17.15
N HIS A 53 -0.20 24.81 -17.97
CA HIS A 53 -1.61 24.56 -17.62
C HIS A 53 -2.07 23.13 -17.89
N ALA A 54 -1.13 22.17 -17.95
CA ALA A 54 -1.46 20.76 -18.12
C ALA A 54 -2.39 20.31 -16.98
N THR A 55 -3.51 19.69 -17.34
CA THR A 55 -4.40 19.06 -16.36
C THR A 55 -3.97 17.63 -16.18
N TRP A 56 -3.62 17.28 -14.96
CA TRP A 56 -3.21 15.96 -14.54
C TRP A 56 -4.36 15.28 -13.83
N LYS A 57 -4.88 14.22 -14.43
CA LYS A 57 -5.90 13.37 -13.83
C LYS A 57 -5.22 12.12 -13.31
N TYR A 58 -5.45 11.84 -12.05
CA TYR A 58 -4.90 10.70 -11.36
C TYR A 58 -6.03 9.74 -11.04
N ARG A 59 -5.74 8.45 -11.16
CA ARG A 59 -6.57 7.36 -10.67
C ARG A 59 -5.66 6.35 -10.01
N VAL A 60 -6.01 5.93 -8.81
CA VAL A 60 -5.29 4.93 -8.05
C VAL A 60 -6.28 3.88 -7.58
N ASP A 61 -6.03 2.65 -7.99
CA ASP A 61 -6.76 1.47 -7.54
C ASP A 61 -5.83 0.58 -6.72
N VAL A 62 -6.25 0.20 -5.52
CA VAL A 62 -5.53 -0.78 -4.69
C VAL A 62 -6.36 -2.05 -4.64
N THR A 63 -5.77 -3.16 -5.06
CA THR A 63 -6.40 -4.48 -5.12
C THR A 63 -5.63 -5.49 -4.28
N GLY A 64 -6.36 -6.36 -3.58
CA GLY A 64 -5.84 -7.52 -2.87
C GLY A 64 -6.41 -8.81 -3.46
N ALA A 65 -6.21 -9.94 -2.79
CA ALA A 65 -6.76 -11.22 -3.21
C ALA A 65 -8.30 -11.22 -3.18
N SER A 66 -8.89 -10.43 -2.28
CA SER A 66 -10.34 -10.26 -2.13
C SER A 66 -11.00 -9.27 -3.10
N GLY A 67 -10.20 -8.58 -3.94
CA GLY A 67 -10.68 -7.59 -4.91
C GLY A 67 -10.23 -6.16 -4.60
N LEU A 68 -11.02 -5.17 -5.01
CA LEU A 68 -10.72 -3.75 -4.78
C LEU A 68 -10.79 -3.43 -3.28
N LEU A 69 -9.65 -3.00 -2.72
CA LEU A 69 -9.52 -2.61 -1.32
C LEU A 69 -9.72 -1.11 -1.13
N GLY A 70 -9.33 -0.31 -2.12
CA GLY A 70 -9.42 1.15 -2.06
C GLY A 70 -9.29 1.80 -3.43
N HIS A 71 -9.89 2.97 -3.56
CA HIS A 71 -9.87 3.78 -4.77
C HIS A 71 -9.65 5.24 -4.42
N TRP A 72 -8.88 5.93 -5.24
CA TRP A 72 -8.79 7.37 -5.21
C TRP A 72 -8.66 7.92 -6.62
N ASP A 73 -9.36 9.01 -6.91
CA ASP A 73 -9.19 9.79 -8.11
C ASP A 73 -9.12 11.28 -7.79
N GLY A 74 -8.41 12.02 -8.64
CA GLY A 74 -8.23 13.44 -8.42
C GLY A 74 -7.67 14.15 -9.64
N THR A 75 -7.87 15.47 -9.66
CA THR A 75 -7.36 16.34 -10.72
C THR A 75 -6.45 17.39 -10.11
N ASN A 76 -5.24 17.53 -10.64
CA ASN A 76 -4.23 18.48 -10.18
C ASN A 76 -4.11 18.54 -8.64
N PRO A 77 -3.88 17.39 -7.96
CA PRO A 77 -3.79 17.38 -6.51
C PRO A 77 -2.70 18.36 -6.05
N ALA A 78 -3.11 19.37 -5.27
CA ALA A 78 -2.25 20.47 -4.83
C ALA A 78 -1.05 19.99 -4.01
N ASN A 79 -1.25 18.90 -3.27
CA ASN A 79 -0.20 18.19 -2.56
C ASN A 79 -0.02 16.85 -3.25
N THR A 80 1.21 16.50 -3.58
CA THR A 80 1.55 15.23 -4.24
C THR A 80 1.25 14.00 -3.39
N PHE A 81 0.52 14.13 -2.29
CA PHE A 81 0.28 13.12 -1.27
C PHE A 81 -1.10 12.49 -1.51
N VAL A 82 -1.02 11.39 -2.23
CA VAL A 82 -1.99 10.32 -2.46
C VAL A 82 -2.45 9.53 -1.25
N THR A 83 -3.58 9.74 -0.57
CA THR A 83 -4.05 8.71 0.39
C THR A 83 -5.18 7.90 -0.22
N VAL A 84 -4.95 6.60 -0.40
CA VAL A 84 -5.99 5.64 -0.79
C VAL A 84 -6.51 4.94 0.46
N PRO A 85 -7.68 5.35 1.01
CA PRO A 85 -8.27 4.65 2.13
C PRO A 85 -8.71 3.26 1.69
N SER A 86 -8.54 2.29 2.57
CA SER A 86 -9.07 0.94 2.35
C SER A 86 -9.86 0.44 3.55
N SER A 87 -10.74 -0.52 3.29
CA SER A 87 -11.61 -1.14 4.29
C SER A 87 -10.87 -1.80 5.46
N GLY A 88 -9.58 -2.12 5.31
CA GLY A 88 -8.73 -2.70 6.35
C GLY A 88 -7.97 -1.69 7.22
N GLY A 89 -8.26 -0.39 7.13
CA GLY A 89 -7.49 0.66 7.81
C GLY A 89 -6.08 0.83 7.24
N MET A 90 -5.86 0.37 6.01
CA MET A 90 -4.60 0.51 5.29
C MET A 90 -4.65 1.76 4.42
N ASP A 91 -3.76 2.70 4.69
CA ASP A 91 -3.56 3.87 3.84
C ASP A 91 -2.29 3.65 3.00
N LEU A 92 -2.45 3.58 1.68
CA LEU A 92 -1.33 3.70 0.75
C LEU A 92 -1.08 5.18 0.47
N TRP A 93 0.14 5.62 0.72
CA TRP A 93 0.60 6.98 0.47
C TRP A 93 1.41 7.03 -0.81
N ILE A 94 1.00 7.84 -1.78
CA ILE A 94 1.75 8.05 -3.03
C ILE A 94 2.27 9.48 -3.05
N LYS A 95 3.55 9.67 -3.38
CA LYS A 95 4.23 10.97 -3.44
C LYS A 95 4.89 11.17 -4.79
N GLY A 96 4.97 12.41 -5.25
CA GLY A 96 5.64 12.80 -6.49
C GLY A 96 4.72 12.84 -7.71
N TYR A 97 5.30 13.16 -8.87
CA TYR A 97 4.64 13.24 -10.17
C TYR A 97 5.66 13.09 -11.30
N PRO A 98 5.29 12.48 -12.44
CA PRO A 98 6.18 12.38 -13.60
C PRO A 98 6.41 13.76 -14.22
N SER A 99 7.68 14.10 -14.46
CA SER A 99 8.03 15.31 -15.19
C SER A 99 8.01 15.04 -16.70
N ARG A 100 7.34 15.92 -17.46
CA ARG A 100 7.23 15.82 -18.93
C ARG A 100 8.60 15.83 -19.61
N ASP A 101 9.49 16.71 -19.15
CA ASP A 101 10.78 16.96 -19.80
C ASP A 101 11.85 15.93 -19.38
N SER A 102 11.44 14.93 -18.60
CA SER A 102 12.34 13.91 -18.09
C SER A 102 12.29 12.65 -18.95
N SER A 103 13.44 11.96 -18.99
CA SER A 103 13.57 10.68 -19.68
C SER A 103 12.56 9.65 -19.17
N SER A 104 12.22 8.66 -19.99
CA SER A 104 11.37 7.53 -19.55
C SER A 104 11.91 6.87 -18.27
N ALA A 105 13.23 6.74 -18.12
CA ALA A 105 13.86 6.20 -16.92
C ALA A 105 13.66 7.08 -15.66
N THR A 106 13.64 8.40 -15.83
CA THR A 106 13.34 9.35 -14.74
C THR A 106 11.86 9.30 -14.38
N GLN A 107 10.98 9.27 -15.38
CA GLN A 107 9.54 9.18 -15.17
C GLN A 107 9.15 7.89 -14.46
N LYS A 108 9.78 6.76 -14.81
CA LYS A 108 9.57 5.50 -14.12
C LYS A 108 9.84 5.58 -12.60
N LYS A 109 10.70 6.51 -12.15
CA LYS A 109 11.07 6.76 -10.75
C LYS A 109 10.28 7.89 -10.09
N ALA A 110 9.29 8.46 -10.78
CA ALA A 110 8.67 9.71 -10.38
C ALA A 110 7.85 9.64 -9.08
N LEU A 111 7.40 8.44 -8.71
CA LEU A 111 6.56 8.22 -7.54
C LEU A 111 7.33 7.52 -6.43
N THR A 112 7.13 7.98 -5.20
CA THR A 112 7.46 7.27 -3.96
C THR A 112 6.18 6.73 -3.34
N LEU A 113 6.13 5.44 -3.08
CA LEU A 113 5.02 4.77 -2.40
C LEU A 113 5.41 4.50 -0.95
N GLU A 114 4.47 4.66 -0.04
CA GLU A 114 4.63 4.43 1.39
C GLU A 114 3.44 3.66 1.96
N TYR A 115 3.73 2.53 2.60
CA TYR A 115 2.74 1.69 3.27
C TYR A 115 3.35 1.10 4.55
N ASN A 116 2.65 1.22 5.67
CA ASN A 116 3.06 0.70 6.99
C ASN A 116 4.55 1.00 7.31
N SER A 117 4.94 2.27 7.15
CA SER A 117 6.30 2.79 7.31
C SER A 117 7.37 2.25 6.34
N LYS A 118 7.04 1.30 5.46
CA LYS A 118 7.91 0.91 4.34
C LYS A 118 7.75 1.91 3.20
N LYS A 119 8.86 2.26 2.56
CA LYS A 119 8.92 3.20 1.44
C LYS A 119 9.67 2.59 0.27
N TRP A 120 9.18 2.81 -0.94
CA TRP A 120 9.87 2.40 -2.16
C TRP A 120 9.55 3.35 -3.32
N ASN A 121 10.38 3.31 -4.36
CA ASN A 121 10.15 4.08 -5.57
C ASN A 121 9.44 3.22 -6.62
N SER A 122 8.75 3.91 -7.52
CA SER A 122 8.02 3.34 -8.66
C SER A 122 8.90 2.63 -9.69
N ASP A 123 10.24 2.66 -9.55
CA ASP A 123 11.13 1.87 -10.42
C ASP A 123 11.05 0.38 -10.18
N LYS A 124 10.50 -0.04 -9.04
CA LYS A 124 10.19 -1.43 -8.72
C LYS A 124 8.86 -1.90 -9.31
N CYS A 125 8.09 -1.00 -9.91
CA CYS A 125 6.82 -1.31 -10.53
C CYS A 125 6.98 -1.61 -12.02
N ASP A 126 6.03 -2.35 -12.56
CA ASP A 126 5.81 -2.36 -14.00
C ASP A 126 5.30 -0.99 -14.42
N TYR A 127 5.76 -0.54 -15.57
CA TYR A 127 5.55 0.83 -16.03
C TYR A 127 5.29 0.87 -17.52
N LEU A 128 4.21 1.56 -17.90
CA LEU A 128 3.89 1.88 -19.28
C LEU A 128 3.77 3.39 -19.44
N ARG A 129 4.31 3.89 -20.55
CA ARG A 129 4.13 5.28 -20.99
C ARG A 129 3.52 5.25 -22.38
N LYS A 130 2.49 6.07 -22.58
CA LYS A 130 1.96 6.40 -23.90
C LYS A 130 2.21 7.87 -24.20
N ASP A 131 2.98 8.10 -25.26
CA ASP A 131 3.26 9.45 -25.75
C ASP A 131 2.05 10.08 -26.46
N PRO A 132 1.99 11.41 -26.54
CA PRO A 132 0.96 12.13 -27.27
C PRO A 132 0.89 11.69 -28.72
N GLY A 133 -0.29 11.25 -29.13
CA GLY A 133 -0.61 10.97 -30.52
C GLY A 133 -2.10 10.94 -30.77
N PRO A 134 -2.52 10.69 -32.03
CA PRO A 134 -3.93 10.63 -32.38
C PRO A 134 -4.72 9.60 -31.54
N SER A 135 -4.10 8.46 -31.21
CA SER A 135 -4.74 7.34 -30.50
C SER A 135 -5.01 7.60 -29.01
N ASN A 136 -4.58 8.73 -28.45
CA ASN A 136 -4.88 9.15 -27.08
C ASN A 136 -5.22 10.66 -27.01
N GLY A 137 -5.67 11.25 -28.11
CA GLY A 137 -6.06 12.65 -28.15
C GLY A 137 -4.93 13.62 -27.77
N TRP A 138 -3.69 13.27 -28.14
CA TRP A 138 -2.46 14.03 -27.83
C TRP A 138 -2.16 14.17 -26.33
N ARG A 139 -2.49 13.17 -25.52
CA ARG A 139 -2.23 13.18 -24.07
C ARG A 139 -1.02 12.32 -23.71
N PHE A 140 -0.36 12.65 -22.60
CA PHE A 140 0.55 11.70 -21.98
C PHE A 140 -0.24 10.79 -21.05
N GLN A 141 0.01 9.50 -21.12
CA GLN A 141 -0.55 8.53 -20.18
C GLN A 141 0.60 7.77 -19.52
N PHE A 142 0.53 7.64 -18.21
CA PHE A 142 1.52 6.97 -17.40
C PHE A 142 0.85 5.98 -16.46
N ASP A 143 1.27 4.73 -16.55
CA ASP A 143 0.62 3.64 -15.83
C ASP A 143 1.69 2.89 -15.04
N TRP A 144 1.48 2.72 -13.74
CA TRP A 144 2.31 1.88 -12.88
C TRP A 144 1.47 0.77 -12.25
N TRP A 145 2.02 -0.45 -12.24
CA TRP A 145 1.50 -1.57 -11.47
C TRP A 145 2.53 -1.97 -10.43
N CYS A 146 2.26 -1.60 -9.19
CA CYS A 146 3.17 -1.77 -8.06
C CYS A 146 2.66 -2.88 -7.15
N GLN A 147 3.44 -3.96 -7.04
CA GLN A 147 3.20 -5.00 -6.06
C GLN A 147 3.85 -4.63 -4.72
N TYR A 148 3.16 -4.88 -3.61
CA TYR A 148 3.69 -4.67 -2.27
C TYR A 148 3.06 -5.59 -1.24
N ASP A 149 3.85 -5.89 -0.20
CA ASP A 149 3.38 -6.59 1.00
C ASP A 149 2.30 -5.76 1.70
N CYS A 150 1.10 -6.33 1.84
CA CYS A 150 0.00 -5.70 2.55
C CYS A 150 -0.64 -6.66 3.56
N LYS A 151 -1.39 -6.09 4.51
CA LYS A 151 -2.33 -6.87 5.30
C LYS A 151 -3.64 -6.97 4.54
N ASP A 152 -3.76 -7.93 3.62
CA ASP A 152 -5.09 -8.28 3.11
C ASP A 152 -5.86 -8.93 4.27
N THR A 153 -6.65 -8.12 4.98
CA THR A 153 -7.60 -8.63 5.97
C THR A 153 -8.73 -9.27 5.17
N GLY A 154 -8.51 -10.49 4.71
CA GLY A 154 -9.43 -11.19 3.84
C GLY A 154 -10.86 -11.18 4.40
N GLY A 155 -11.77 -10.55 3.67
CA GLY A 155 -13.22 -10.68 3.82
C GLY A 155 -13.83 -10.14 5.13
N PRO A 156 -15.16 -9.92 5.15
CA PRO A 156 -15.83 -9.30 6.28
C PRO A 156 -15.71 -10.18 7.52
N SER A 157 -15.37 -9.57 8.65
CA SER A 157 -15.63 -10.14 9.97
C SER A 157 -17.14 -10.41 10.07
N ILE A 158 -17.52 -11.69 9.98
CA ILE A 158 -18.88 -12.16 10.30
C ILE A 158 -18.96 -12.35 11.81
#